data_AF-A0A848Z621-F1
#
_entry.id   AF-A0A848Z621-F1
#
_cell.length_a   1.000
_cell.length_b   1.000
_cell.length_c   1.000
_cell.angle_alpha   90.00
_cell.angle_beta   90.00
_cell.angle_gamma   90.00
#
_symmetry.space_group_name_H-M   'P 1'
#
loop_
_entity.id
_entity.type
_entity.pdbx_description
1 polymer ?
#
loop_
_entity_poly.entity_id
_entity_poly.type
_entity_poly.pdbx_seq_one_letter_code
_entity_poly.pdbx_strand_id
1 'polypeptide(L)'
;MNTTARQETMQRKPILMPPEMISKITKIAQSRNVSFAAVVREALDAFDSDLSSENTALIEALADTMIKTTRDVVSKIDAIEKRLNETHTMLEGS
;
A
#
# COMPACT_ATOMS: atom_id res chain seq x y z
N MET A 1 0.45 -44.55 -17.82
CA MET A 1 1.88 -44.29 -17.54
C MET A 1 2.25 -42.92 -18.10
N ASN A 2 3.17 -42.24 -17.43
CA ASN A 2 3.80 -40.95 -17.74
C ASN A 2 3.15 -39.68 -17.16
N THR A 3 3.29 -39.57 -15.84
CA THR A 3 3.47 -38.31 -15.10
C THR A 3 4.73 -37.58 -15.60
N THR A 4 4.58 -36.61 -16.50
CA THR A 4 5.63 -35.62 -16.75
C THR A 4 5.38 -34.44 -15.82
N ALA A 5 5.78 -34.58 -14.56
CA ALA A 5 5.99 -33.43 -13.68
C ALA A 5 7.09 -32.59 -14.34
N ARG A 6 6.69 -31.59 -15.13
CA ARG A 6 7.59 -30.60 -15.70
C ARG A 6 8.33 -29.99 -14.52
N GLN A 7 9.61 -30.33 -14.38
CA GLN A 7 10.50 -29.69 -13.42
C GLN A 7 10.72 -28.25 -13.89
N GLU A 8 9.72 -27.40 -13.68
CA GLU A 8 9.88 -25.96 -13.84
C GLU A 8 10.92 -25.50 -12.81
N THR A 9 11.96 -24.85 -13.30
CA THR A 9 13.00 -24.26 -12.45
C THR A 9 12.38 -23.17 -11.60
N MET A 10 12.01 -23.50 -10.37
CA MET A 10 11.41 -22.57 -9.42
C MET A 10 12.41 -21.48 -9.02
N GLN A 11 12.09 -20.22 -9.29
CA GLN A 11 12.88 -19.09 -8.82
C GLN A 11 12.67 -18.88 -7.31
N ARG A 12 13.75 -18.80 -6.55
CA ARG A 12 13.70 -18.53 -5.11
C ARG A 12 13.54 -17.03 -4.87
N LYS A 13 12.43 -16.62 -4.27
CA LYS A 13 12.18 -15.24 -3.84
C LYS A 13 12.02 -15.21 -2.31
N PRO A 14 12.93 -14.59 -1.54
CA PRO A 14 12.75 -14.45 -0.10
C PRO A 14 11.63 -13.45 0.17
N ILE A 15 10.76 -13.78 1.13
CA ILE A 15 9.70 -12.90 1.61
C ILE A 15 9.91 -12.62 3.09
N LEU A 16 9.80 -11.35 3.47
CA LEU A 16 9.80 -10.94 4.88
C LEU A 16 8.39 -11.10 5.42
N MET A 17 8.25 -11.88 6.48
CA MET A 17 6.96 -12.16 7.10
C MET A 17 7.02 -11.90 8.61
N PRO A 18 6.03 -11.22 9.20
CA PRO A 18 5.98 -11.04 10.65
C PRO A 18 5.90 -12.38 11.40
N PRO A 19 6.54 -12.51 12.58
CA PRO A 19 6.53 -13.76 13.37
C PRO A 19 5.13 -14.30 13.66
N GLU A 20 4.17 -13.41 13.95
CA GLU A 20 2.77 -13.75 14.17
C GLU A 20 2.12 -14.44 12.96
N MET A 21 2.47 -14.01 11.75
CA MET A 21 1.95 -14.58 10.51
C MET A 21 2.59 -15.95 10.22
N ILE A 22 3.89 -16.10 10.50
CA ILE A 22 4.58 -17.40 10.41
C ILE A 22 3.91 -18.43 11.33
N SER A 23 3.57 -18.03 12.57
CA SER A 23 2.88 -18.88 13.53
C SER A 23 1.50 -19.32 13.03
N LYS A 24 0.71 -18.40 12.48
CA LYS A 24 -0.61 -18.70 11.90
C LYS A 24 -0.52 -19.71 10.75
N ILE A 25 0.37 -19.49 9.79
CA ILE A 25 0.53 -20.38 8.63
C ILE A 25 1.02 -21.76 9.09
N THR A 26 1.93 -21.80 10.06
CA THR A 26 2.41 -23.07 10.65
C THR A 26 1.26 -23.87 11.28
N LYS A 27 0.37 -23.21 12.03
CA LYS A 27 -0.82 -23.86 12.61
C LYS A 27 -1.78 -24.40 11.54
N ILE A 28 -1.98 -23.65 10.46
CA ILE A 28 -2.82 -24.08 9.32
C ILE A 28 -2.19 -25.28 8.61
N ALA A 29 -0.88 -25.25 8.40
CA ALA A 29 -0.14 -26.34 7.79
C ALA A 29 -0.24 -27.63 8.63
N GLN A 30 -0.11 -27.51 9.95
CA GLN A 30 -0.26 -28.62 10.89
C GLN A 30 -1.70 -29.17 10.91
N SER A 31 -2.72 -28.31 10.95
CA SER A 31 -4.11 -28.77 11.00
C SER A 31 -4.55 -29.47 9.71
N ARG A 32 -4.03 -29.05 8.56
CA ARG A 32 -4.31 -29.64 7.25
C ARG A 32 -3.33 -30.75 6.86
N ASN A 33 -2.32 -31.03 7.68
CA ASN A 33 -1.24 -31.99 7.42
C ASN A 33 -0.53 -31.77 6.06
N VAL A 34 -0.27 -30.50 5.73
CA VAL A 34 0.43 -30.09 4.50
C VAL A 34 1.70 -29.30 4.85
N SER A 35 2.59 -29.11 3.88
CA SER A 35 3.78 -28.29 4.09
C SER A 35 3.44 -26.79 4.18
N PHE A 36 4.25 -26.02 4.90
CA PHE A 36 4.14 -24.56 4.96
C PHE A 36 4.12 -23.94 3.54
N ALA A 37 4.99 -24.43 2.65
CA ALA A 37 5.08 -23.94 1.27
C ALA A 37 3.80 -24.23 0.46
N ALA A 38 3.10 -25.33 0.74
CA ALA A 38 1.83 -25.64 0.08
C ALA A 38 0.73 -24.64 0.47
N VAL A 39 0.65 -24.30 1.76
CA VAL A 39 -0.30 -23.27 2.25
C VAL A 39 0.00 -21.92 1.63
N VAL A 40 1.28 -21.52 1.56
CA VAL A 40 1.68 -20.26 0.93
C VAL A 40 1.35 -20.26 -0.57
N ARG A 41 1.58 -21.38 -1.26
CA ARG A 41 1.25 -21.49 -2.70
C ARG A 41 -0.25 -21.40 -2.94
N GLU A 42 -1.05 -22.14 -2.18
CA GLU A 42 -2.52 -22.08 -2.24
C GLU A 42 -3.02 -20.66 -1.98
N ALA A 43 -2.45 -19.96 -0.99
CA ALA A 43 -2.81 -18.58 -0.69
C ALA A 43 -2.46 -17.61 -1.83
N LEU A 44 -1.33 -17.82 -2.51
CA LEU A 44 -0.95 -17.02 -3.68
C LEU A 44 -1.81 -17.34 -4.91
N ASP A 45 -2.17 -18.60 -5.12
CA ASP A 45 -3.04 -19.03 -6.21
C ASP A 45 -4.47 -18.52 -6.02
N ALA A 46 -4.94 -18.43 -4.77
CA ALA A 46 -6.24 -17.88 -4.40
C ALA A 46 -6.23 -16.34 -4.29
N PHE A 47 -5.07 -15.70 -4.31
CA PHE A 47 -4.97 -14.25 -4.25
C PHE A 47 -5.34 -13.67 -5.61
N ASP A 48 -6.60 -13.23 -5.72
CA ASP A 48 -7.09 -12.55 -6.91
C ASP A 48 -6.50 -11.13 -6.97
N SER A 49 -5.61 -10.92 -7.94
CA SER A 49 -4.93 -9.63 -8.13
C SER A 49 -5.90 -8.48 -8.45
N ASP A 50 -7.13 -8.79 -8.88
CA ASP A 50 -8.12 -7.78 -9.21
C ASP A 50 -8.61 -7.00 -7.98
N LEU A 51 -8.67 -7.63 -6.79
CA LEU A 51 -9.01 -6.95 -5.53
C LEU A 51 -7.93 -5.96 -5.05
N SER A 52 -6.72 -6.03 -5.63
CA SER A 52 -5.66 -5.04 -5.38
C SER A 52 -5.89 -3.76 -6.19
N SER A 53 -6.51 -3.84 -7.36
CA SER A 53 -6.63 -2.70 -8.28
C SER A 53 -7.55 -1.60 -7.73
N GLU A 54 -8.65 -1.98 -7.11
CA GLU A 54 -9.63 -1.06 -6.50
C GLU A 54 -9.03 -0.35 -5.27
N ASN A 55 -8.26 -1.09 -4.46
CA ASN A 55 -7.51 -0.51 -3.34
C ASN A 55 -6.38 0.42 -3.81
N THR A 56 -5.69 0.10 -4.91
CA THR A 56 -4.68 0.97 -5.50
C THR A 56 -5.31 2.27 -6.03
N ALA A 57 -6.43 2.18 -6.75
CA ALA A 57 -7.16 3.35 -7.25
C ALA A 57 -7.67 4.25 -6.11
N LEU A 58 -8.13 3.66 -5.02
CA LEU A 58 -8.56 4.39 -3.83
C LEU A 58 -7.38 5.13 -3.15
N ILE A 59 -6.23 4.48 -3.02
CA ILE A 59 -5.02 5.09 -2.44
C ILE A 59 -4.52 6.24 -3.32
N GLU A 60 -4.56 6.07 -4.64
CA GLU A 60 -4.16 7.10 -5.60
C GLU A 60 -5.10 8.32 -5.53
N ALA A 61 -6.41 8.10 -5.50
CA ALA A 61 -7.40 9.18 -5.32
C ALA A 61 -7.23 9.92 -3.98
N LEU A 62 -6.86 9.21 -2.91
CA LEU A 62 -6.56 9.82 -1.62
C LEU A 62 -5.32 10.72 -1.69
N ALA A 63 -4.24 10.23 -2.32
CA ALA A 63 -3.01 10.99 -2.50
C ALA A 63 -3.25 12.28 -3.31
N ASP A 64 -4.00 12.19 -4.41
CA ASP A 64 -4.37 13.36 -5.22
C ASP A 64 -5.18 14.38 -4.43
N THR A 65 -6.13 13.91 -3.61
CA THR A 65 -6.94 14.77 -2.75
C THR A 65 -6.09 15.49 -1.71
N MET A 66 -5.14 14.79 -1.09
CA MET A 66 -4.20 15.40 -0.14
C MET A 66 -3.34 16.47 -0.81
N ILE A 67 -2.75 16.17 -1.98
CA ILE A 67 -1.92 17.12 -2.74
C ILE A 67 -2.72 18.38 -3.08
N LYS A 68 -3.95 18.21 -3.58
CA LYS A 68 -4.82 19.34 -3.92
C LYS A 68 -5.13 20.20 -2.69
N THR A 69 -5.49 19.56 -1.58
CA THR A 69 -5.82 20.26 -0.33
C THR A 69 -4.63 21.04 0.22
N THR A 70 -3.42 20.45 0.17
CA THR A 70 -2.19 21.15 0.59
C THR A 70 -1.92 22.37 -0.28
N ARG A 71 -2.07 22.28 -1.61
CA ARG A 71 -1.91 23.44 -2.50
C ARG A 71 -2.92 24.54 -2.20
N ASP A 72 -4.17 24.18 -1.95
CA ASP A 72 -5.22 25.15 -1.61
C ASP A 72 -4.93 25.85 -0.28
N VAL A 73 -4.40 25.12 0.72
CA VAL A 73 -3.99 25.69 2.00
C VAL A 73 -2.83 26.66 1.81
N VAL A 74 -1.79 26.27 1.06
CA VAL A 74 -0.64 27.15 0.77
C VAL A 74 -1.11 28.43 0.09
N SER A 75 -1.95 28.34 -0.94
CA SER A 75 -2.48 29.51 -1.64
C SER A 75 -3.28 30.44 -0.73
N LYS A 76 -4.05 29.88 0.21
CA LYS A 76 -4.78 30.68 1.20
C LYS A 76 -3.84 31.38 2.17
N ILE A 77 -2.76 30.73 2.59
CA ILE A 77 -1.73 31.33 3.45
C ILE A 77 -1.07 32.50 2.72
N ASP A 78 -0.65 32.32 1.46
CA ASP A 78 -0.04 33.39 0.66
C ASP A 78 -0.99 34.60 0.50
N ALA A 79 -2.27 34.33 0.28
CA ALA A 79 -3.29 35.39 0.18
C ALA A 79 -3.49 36.15 1.51
N ILE A 80 -3.42 35.44 2.64
CA ILE A 80 -3.49 36.06 3.98
C ILE A 80 -2.23 36.88 4.24
N GLU A 81 -1.05 36.36 3.93
CA GLU A 81 0.23 37.06 4.10
C GLU A 81 0.26 38.36 3.30
N LYS A 82 -0.20 38.33 2.04
CA LYS A 82 -0.30 39.53 1.21
C LYS A 82 -1.22 40.58 1.83
N ARG A 83 -2.40 40.18 2.31
CA ARG A 83 -3.34 41.09 3.00
C ARG A 83 -2.76 41.65 4.29
N LEU A 84 -2.04 40.83 5.05
CA LEU A 84 -1.39 41.25 6.28
C LEU A 84 -0.31 42.32 6.00
N ASN A 85 0.51 42.09 4.98
CA ASN A 85 1.54 43.05 4.53
C ASN A 85 0.93 44.36 4.01
N GLU A 86 -0.18 44.29 3.27
CA GLU A 86 -0.93 45.48 2.83
C GLU A 86 -1.47 46.28 4.03
N THR A 87 -2.05 45.61 5.04
CA THR A 87 -2.52 46.30 6.24
C THR A 87 -1.38 46.88 7.08
N HIS A 88 -0.24 46.18 7.15
CA HIS A 88 0.91 46.62 7.92
C HIS A 88 1.56 47.87 7.30
N THR A 89 1.72 47.90 5.98
CA THR A 89 2.23 49.07 5.25
C THR A 89 1.30 50.28 5.32
N MET A 90 -0.03 50.08 5.37
CA MET A 90 -0.98 51.17 5.61
C MET A 90 -0.88 51.77 7.02
N LEU A 91 -0.53 50.95 8.03
CA LEU A 91 -0.42 51.37 9.42
C LEU A 91 0.92 52.04 9.75
N GLU A 92 2.02 51.65 9.09
CA GLU A 92 3.34 52.29 9.27
C GLU A 92 3.51 53.58 8.44
N GLY A 93 2.62 53.82 7.47
CA GLY A 93 2.61 55.03 6.63
C GLY A 93 1.70 56.16 7.13
N SER A 94 1.01 56.00 8.28
CA SER A 94 0.18 57.02 8.96
C SER A 94 0.84 57.48 10.25
#